data_AF-A0A0N1ADC3-F1
#
_entry.id   AF-A0A0N1ADC3-F1
#
_cell.length_a   1.000
_cell.length_b   1.000
_cell.length_c   1.000
_cell.angle_alpha   90.00
_cell.angle_beta   90.00
_cell.angle_gamma   90.00
#
_symmetry.space_group_name_H-M   'P 1'
#
loop_
_entity.id
_entity.type
_entity.pdbx_description
1 polymer ?
#
loop_
_entity_poly.entity_id
_entity_poly.type
_entity_poly.pdbx_seq_one_letter_code
_entity_poly.pdbx_strand_id
1 'polypeptide(L)'
;MHRRQTGFTLIELVMVIVIIGVLAAVALPKFFNLSTEANTAATLGVAGALSSASATNYAARKANASNGSAVTNCSNAATLLQGGALPSADYSITPGTVAADATATCVLEGPGAASAPFTVIGIN
;
A
#
# COMPACT_ATOMS: atom_id res chain seq x y z
N MET A 1 31.83 -33.97 -43.58
CA MET A 1 31.06 -34.42 -42.40
C MET A 1 29.78 -33.60 -42.31
N HIS A 2 28.64 -34.15 -42.71
CA HIS A 2 27.36 -33.42 -42.73
C HIS A 2 26.71 -33.55 -41.34
N ARG A 3 26.72 -32.47 -40.56
CA ARG A 3 26.14 -32.45 -39.22
C ARG A 3 24.61 -32.55 -39.38
N ARG A 4 24.00 -33.64 -38.90
CA ARG A 4 22.54 -33.77 -38.90
C ARG A 4 21.97 -32.69 -37.99
N GLN A 5 21.27 -31.71 -38.57
CA GLN A 5 20.57 -30.70 -37.82
C GLN A 5 19.33 -31.37 -37.20
N THR A 6 19.43 -31.74 -35.92
CA THR A 6 18.30 -32.24 -35.13
C THR A 6 17.36 -31.08 -34.85
N GLY A 7 16.35 -30.92 -35.70
CA GLY A 7 15.25 -29.98 -35.45
C GLY A 7 14.36 -30.47 -34.30
N PHE A 8 13.72 -29.53 -33.62
CA PHE A 8 12.71 -29.81 -32.59
C PHE A 8 11.50 -30.50 -33.21
N THR A 9 10.90 -31.46 -32.52
CA THR A 9 9.70 -32.13 -33.02
C THR A 9 8.45 -31.26 -32.77
N LEU A 10 7.46 -31.33 -33.66
CA LEU A 10 6.17 -30.65 -33.44
C LEU A 10 5.50 -31.13 -32.14
N ILE A 11 5.67 -32.40 -31.80
CA ILE A 11 5.10 -32.96 -30.57
C ILE A 11 5.76 -32.41 -29.31
N GLU A 12 7.07 -32.15 -29.29
CA GLU A 12 7.71 -31.48 -28.15
C GLU A 12 7.16 -30.07 -27.96
N LEU A 13 6.99 -29.31 -29.04
CA LEU A 13 6.46 -27.95 -28.93
C LEU A 13 5.01 -27.95 -28.42
N VAL A 14 4.19 -28.89 -28.89
CA VAL A 14 2.81 -29.07 -28.41
C VAL A 14 2.77 -29.52 -26.94
N MET A 15 3.65 -30.45 -26.54
CA MET A 15 3.71 -30.90 -25.14
C MET A 15 4.07 -29.75 -24.19
N VAL A 16 5.01 -28.87 -24.58
CA VAL A 16 5.44 -27.73 -23.77
C VAL A 16 4.30 -26.74 -23.53
N ILE A 17 3.55 -26.36 -24.57
CA ILE A 17 2.41 -25.44 -24.41
C ILE A 17 1.30 -26.05 -23.55
N VAL A 18 1.09 -27.36 -23.62
CA VAL A 18 0.11 -28.06 -22.77
C VAL A 18 0.54 -28.02 -21.31
N ILE A 19 1.81 -28.31 -21.01
CA ILE A 19 2.34 -28.25 -19.65
C ILE A 19 2.23 -26.83 -19.08
N ILE A 20 2.67 -25.81 -19.85
CA ILE A 20 2.58 -24.40 -19.42
C ILE A 20 1.10 -24.00 -19.23
N GLY A 21 0.19 -24.48 -20.09
CA GLY A 21 -1.24 -24.23 -19.97
C GLY A 21 -1.83 -24.75 -18.65
N VAL A 22 -1.49 -25.99 -18.26
CA VAL A 22 -1.93 -26.58 -16.98
C VAL A 22 -1.35 -25.82 -15.78
N LEU A 23 -0.05 -25.50 -15.81
CA LEU A 23 0.60 -24.74 -14.74
C LEU A 23 0.01 -23.35 -14.59
N ALA A 24 -0.28 -22.66 -15.71
CA ALA A 24 -0.89 -21.33 -15.69
C ALA A 24 -2.31 -21.37 -15.10
N ALA A 25 -3.12 -22.38 -15.46
CA ALA A 25 -4.49 -22.52 -14.97
C ALA A 25 -4.55 -22.64 -13.43
N VAL A 26 -3.59 -23.31 -12.80
CA VAL A 26 -3.55 -23.47 -11.33
C VAL A 26 -2.81 -22.32 -10.61
N ALA A 27 -1.82 -21.70 -11.25
CA ALA A 27 -1.00 -20.66 -10.64
C ALA A 27 -1.63 -19.27 -10.68
N LEU A 28 -2.30 -18.90 -11.78
CA LEU A 28 -2.86 -17.56 -11.96
C LEU A 28 -3.88 -17.16 -10.88
N PRO A 29 -4.87 -18.01 -10.50
CA PRO A 29 -5.84 -17.63 -9.47
C PRO A 29 -5.17 -17.33 -8.12
N LYS A 30 -4.13 -18.09 -7.77
CA LYS A 30 -3.36 -17.88 -6.53
C LYS A 30 -2.57 -16.57 -6.58
N PHE A 31 -1.97 -16.26 -7.72
CA PHE A 31 -1.19 -15.03 -7.89
C PHE A 31 -2.05 -13.76 -7.70
N PHE A 32 -3.28 -13.76 -8.22
CA PHE A 32 -4.20 -12.64 -8.02
C PHE A 32 -4.58 -12.45 -6.54
N ASN A 33 -4.91 -13.54 -5.83
CA ASN A 33 -5.24 -13.47 -4.41
C ASN A 33 -4.07 -12.92 -3.57
N LEU A 34 -2.86 -13.42 -3.81
CA LEU A 34 -1.65 -12.96 -3.13
C LEU A 34 -1.36 -11.48 -3.39
N SER A 35 -1.59 -11.01 -4.62
CA SER A 35 -1.40 -9.59 -4.98
C SER A 35 -2.37 -8.69 -4.22
N THR A 36 -3.65 -9.07 -4.13
CA THR A 36 -4.66 -8.32 -3.36
C THR A 36 -4.35 -8.31 -1.86
N GLU A 37 -3.91 -9.44 -1.31
CA GLU A 37 -3.56 -9.57 0.10
C GLU A 37 -2.29 -8.76 0.44
N ALA A 38 -1.30 -8.75 -0.45
CA ALA A 38 -0.11 -7.91 -0.34
C ALA A 38 -0.46 -6.42 -0.33
N ASN A 39 -1.34 -5.98 -1.24
CA ASN A 39 -1.80 -4.59 -1.28
C ASN A 39 -2.55 -4.18 0.00
N THR A 40 -3.41 -5.07 0.51
CA THR A 40 -4.12 -4.86 1.78
C THR A 40 -3.15 -4.75 2.95
N ALA A 41 -2.19 -5.67 3.06
CA ALA A 41 -1.18 -5.66 4.11
C ALA A 41 -0.28 -4.41 4.06
N ALA A 42 0.13 -4.01 2.86
CA ALA A 42 0.90 -2.79 2.67
C ALA A 42 0.11 -1.54 3.10
N THR A 43 -1.16 -1.45 2.71
CA THR A 43 -2.05 -0.33 3.06
C THR A 43 -2.29 -0.26 4.58
N LEU A 44 -2.49 -1.40 5.24
CA LEU A 44 -2.55 -1.48 6.70
C LEU A 44 -1.24 -1.02 7.37
N GLY A 45 -0.08 -1.39 6.80
CA GLY A 45 1.22 -0.94 7.29
C GLY A 45 1.38 0.58 7.24
N VAL A 46 0.98 1.20 6.13
CA VAL A 46 1.03 2.66 5.97
C VAL A 46 0.01 3.35 6.90
N ALA A 47 -1.20 2.81 7.03
CA ALA A 47 -2.21 3.31 7.97
C ALA A 47 -1.73 3.26 9.44
N GLY A 48 -1.02 2.20 9.83
CA GLY A 48 -0.38 2.09 11.13
C GLY A 48 0.72 3.14 11.33
N ALA A 49 1.54 3.38 10.30
CA ALA A 49 2.57 4.42 10.34
C ALA A 49 1.95 5.83 10.48
N LEU A 50 0.86 6.12 9.77
CA LEU A 50 0.12 7.39 9.89
C LEU A 50 -0.44 7.59 11.30
N SER A 51 -1.02 6.54 11.89
CA SER A 51 -1.55 6.60 13.26
C SER A 51 -0.45 6.89 14.28
N SER A 52 0.70 6.21 14.16
CA SER A 52 1.87 6.44 15.02
C SER A 52 2.47 7.83 14.85
N ALA A 53 2.61 8.28 13.60
CA ALA A 53 3.09 9.63 13.28
C ALA A 53 2.17 10.72 13.84
N SER A 54 0.85 10.51 13.79
CA SER A 54 -0.10 11.46 14.39
C SER A 54 0.02 11.55 15.91
N ALA A 55 0.18 10.42 16.60
CA ALA A 55 0.30 10.38 18.06
C ALA A 55 1.60 11.04 18.54
N THR A 56 2.71 10.77 17.85
CA THR A 56 4.02 11.38 18.14
C THR A 56 4.03 12.88 17.84
N ASN A 57 3.44 13.30 16.71
CA ASN A 57 3.32 14.71 16.37
C ASN A 57 2.46 15.48 17.38
N TYR A 58 1.33 14.91 17.77
CA TYR A 58 0.46 15.47 18.81
C TYR A 58 1.23 15.66 20.12
N ALA A 59 1.90 14.62 20.62
CA ALA A 59 2.67 14.71 21.86
C ALA A 59 3.79 15.78 21.79
N ALA A 60 4.53 15.83 20.69
CA ALA A 60 5.60 16.80 20.48
C ALA A 60 5.05 18.24 20.42
N ARG A 61 3.97 18.46 19.66
CA ARG A 61 3.38 19.79 19.47
C ARG A 61 2.63 20.29 20.71
N LYS A 62 2.01 19.39 21.49
CA LYS A 62 1.42 19.72 22.81
C LYS A 62 2.49 20.19 23.80
N ALA A 63 3.70 19.63 23.76
CA ALA A 63 4.80 20.07 24.61
C ALA A 63 5.37 21.42 24.15
N ASN A 64 5.52 21.61 22.84
CA ASN A 64 5.93 22.89 22.24
C ASN A 64 5.42 22.96 20.79
N ALA A 65 4.68 24.02 20.45
CA ALA A 65 4.11 24.20 19.12
C ALA A 65 5.14 24.15 17.96
N SER A 66 6.42 24.39 18.24
CA SER A 66 7.52 24.35 17.26
C SER A 66 8.03 22.93 16.95
N ASN A 67 7.69 21.94 17.78
CA ASN A 67 8.21 20.57 17.68
C ASN A 67 7.33 19.62 16.85
N GLY A 68 6.26 20.12 16.24
CA GLY A 68 5.36 19.34 15.39
C GLY A 68 4.56 20.22 14.44
N SER A 69 3.54 19.66 13.80
CA SER A 69 2.79 20.32 12.71
C SER A 69 1.33 20.44 13.09
N ALA A 70 0.66 21.50 12.63
CA ALA A 70 -0.79 21.60 12.81
C ALA A 70 -1.49 20.50 12.01
N VAL A 71 -2.49 19.88 12.62
CA VAL A 71 -3.33 18.84 12.05
C VAL A 71 -4.78 19.26 12.25
N THR A 72 -5.38 19.78 11.17
CA THR A 72 -6.79 20.24 11.14
C THR A 72 -7.64 19.40 10.19
N ASN A 73 -7.01 18.54 9.40
CA ASN A 73 -7.66 17.59 8.52
C ASN A 73 -6.86 16.29 8.36
N CYS A 74 -7.53 15.26 7.87
CA CYS A 74 -6.93 13.94 7.61
C CYS A 74 -5.74 14.01 6.64
N SER A 75 -5.78 14.90 5.65
CA SER A 75 -4.72 15.03 4.64
C SER A 75 -3.41 15.57 5.23
N ASN A 76 -3.45 16.31 6.35
CA ASN A 76 -2.24 16.74 7.05
C ASN A 76 -1.42 15.56 7.56
N ALA A 77 -2.04 14.41 7.84
CA ALA A 77 -1.35 13.22 8.32
C ALA A 77 -0.25 12.72 7.36
N ALA A 78 -0.39 12.94 6.04
CA ALA A 78 0.63 12.60 5.05
C ALA A 78 1.96 13.33 5.33
N THR A 79 1.90 14.56 5.82
CA THR A 79 3.10 15.37 6.13
C THR A 79 3.81 14.92 7.40
N LEU A 80 3.17 14.08 8.21
CA LEU A 80 3.72 13.57 9.47
C LEU A 80 4.62 12.34 9.27
N LEU A 81 4.51 11.67 8.11
CA LEU A 81 5.40 10.58 7.76
C LEU A 81 6.83 11.07 7.52
N GLN A 82 7.81 10.19 7.73
CA GLN A 82 9.20 10.49 7.38
C GLN A 82 9.31 10.75 5.88
N GLY A 83 9.75 11.96 5.50
CA GLY A 83 9.78 12.44 4.11
C GLY A 83 8.63 13.36 3.72
N GLY A 84 7.64 13.57 4.61
CA GLY A 84 6.58 14.57 4.45
C GLY A 84 5.55 14.24 3.37
N ALA A 85 5.50 12.99 2.90
CA ALA A 85 4.59 12.53 1.86
C ALA A 85 4.21 11.06 2.05
N LEU A 86 3.17 10.64 1.33
CA LEU A 86 2.80 9.23 1.22
C LEU A 86 3.86 8.45 0.41
N PRO A 87 4.00 7.13 0.62
CA PRO A 87 5.08 6.34 0.00
C PRO A 87 5.06 6.29 -1.54
N SER A 88 3.89 6.42 -2.16
CA SER A 88 3.73 6.49 -3.62
C SER A 88 2.49 7.30 -3.99
N ALA A 89 2.35 7.61 -5.29
CA ALA A 89 1.19 8.31 -5.85
C ALA A 89 -0.10 7.47 -5.84
N ASP A 90 0.00 6.15 -5.59
CA ASP A 90 -1.14 5.24 -5.52
C ASP A 90 -1.87 5.29 -4.17
N TYR A 91 -1.28 5.98 -3.20
CA TYR A 91 -1.90 6.21 -1.90
C TYR A 91 -2.61 7.55 -1.87
N SER A 92 -3.81 7.59 -1.31
CA SER A 92 -4.54 8.84 -1.06
C SER A 92 -5.29 8.77 0.26
N ILE A 93 -5.50 9.93 0.89
CA ILE A 93 -6.25 10.03 2.13
C ILE A 93 -7.59 10.67 1.81
N THR A 94 -8.68 10.00 2.18
CA THR A 94 -10.02 10.56 2.09
C THR A 94 -10.09 11.81 2.97
N PRO A 95 -10.41 13.00 2.42
CA PRO A 95 -10.47 14.23 3.19
C PRO A 95 -11.50 14.15 4.32
N GLY A 96 -11.13 14.69 5.47
CA GLY A 96 -12.00 14.78 6.65
C GLY A 96 -11.47 15.84 7.59
N THR A 97 -12.37 16.58 8.24
CA THR A 97 -11.98 17.60 9.22
C THR A 97 -11.63 16.94 10.54
N VAL A 98 -10.59 17.43 11.20
CA VAL A 98 -10.18 16.96 12.53
C VAL A 98 -10.19 18.17 13.47
N ALA A 99 -11.04 18.13 14.50
CA ALA A 99 -11.09 19.19 15.50
C ALA A 99 -9.84 19.14 16.39
N ALA A 100 -9.40 20.29 16.89
CA ALA A 100 -8.30 20.37 17.83
C ALA A 100 -8.60 19.54 19.10
N ASP A 101 -7.60 18.81 19.58
CA ASP A 101 -7.67 17.90 20.72
C ASP A 101 -8.71 16.76 20.58
N ALA A 102 -9.20 16.50 19.36
CA ALA A 102 -10.09 15.39 19.06
C ALA A 102 -9.39 14.30 18.24
N THR A 103 -9.75 13.05 18.51
CA THR A 103 -9.36 11.91 17.67
C THR A 103 -10.38 11.71 16.57
N ALA A 104 -9.91 11.63 15.33
CA ALA A 104 -10.73 11.29 14.16
C ALA A 104 -10.22 10.00 13.51
N THR A 105 -11.15 9.26 12.91
CA THR A 105 -10.83 8.12 12.04
C THR A 105 -10.81 8.61 10.60
N CYS A 106 -9.65 8.51 9.97
CA CYS A 106 -9.43 8.83 8.58
C CYS A 106 -9.26 7.53 7.77
N VAL A 107 -9.45 7.60 6.45
CA VAL A 107 -9.31 6.43 5.57
C VAL A 107 -8.15 6.67 4.62
N LEU A 108 -7.24 5.70 4.58
CA LEU A 108 -6.18 5.60 3.59
C LEU A 108 -6.65 4.65 2.48
N GLU A 109 -6.68 5.14 1.25
CA GLU A 109 -6.85 4.36 0.04
C GLU A 109 -5.47 4.03 -0.52
N GLY A 110 -5.25 2.78 -0.89
CA GLY A 110 -4.01 2.25 -1.45
C GLY A 110 -4.23 1.52 -2.78
N PRO A 111 -3.17 0.93 -3.35
CA PRO A 111 -3.24 0.24 -4.63
C PRO A 111 -4.20 -0.95 -4.59
N GLY A 112 -4.83 -1.26 -5.74
CA GLY A 112 -5.70 -2.43 -5.86
C GLY A 112 -7.01 -2.33 -5.06
N ALA A 113 -7.50 -1.10 -4.83
CA ALA A 113 -8.71 -0.81 -4.04
C ALA A 113 -8.62 -1.31 -2.57
N ALA A 114 -7.41 -1.43 -2.04
CA ALA A 114 -7.19 -1.68 -0.63
C ALA A 114 -7.45 -0.39 0.16
N SER A 115 -8.25 -0.46 1.21
CA SER A 115 -8.49 0.67 2.12
C SER A 115 -8.23 0.27 3.56
N ALA A 116 -7.71 1.20 4.35
CA ALA A 116 -7.42 0.97 5.76
C ALA A 116 -7.78 2.21 6.59
N PRO A 117 -8.51 2.04 7.71
CA PRO A 117 -8.72 3.13 8.65
C PRO A 117 -7.43 3.41 9.44
N PHE A 118 -7.19 4.68 9.73
CA PHE A 118 -6.12 5.12 10.62
C PHE A 118 -6.64 6.24 11.53
N THR A 119 -6.00 6.41 12.69
CA THR A 119 -6.40 7.43 13.66
C THR A 119 -5.52 8.66 13.54
N VAL A 120 -6.12 9.82 13.70
CA VAL A 120 -5.43 11.11 13.70
C VAL A 120 -5.91 11.92 14.89
N ILE A 121 -4.99 12.61 15.57
CA ILE A 121 -5.31 13.53 16.67
C ILE A 121 -5.13 14.96 16.17
N GLY A 122 -6.18 15.77 16.26
CA GLY A 122 -6.13 17.16 15.82
C GLY A 122 -5.36 18.04 16.78
N ILE A 123 -4.60 18.98 16.24
CA ILE A 123 -3.85 19.97 17.01
C ILE A 123 -3.60 21.21 16.15
N ASN A 124 -3.80 22.40 16.71
CA ASN A 124 -3.56 23.66 16.01
C ASN A 124 -2.08 24.06 16.03
#